data_AF-A0A2E2R390-F1
#
_entry.id   AF-A0A2E2R390-F1
#
_cell.length_a   1.000
_cell.length_b   1.000
_cell.length_c   1.000
_cell.angle_alpha   90.00
_cell.angle_beta   90.00
_cell.angle_gamma   90.00
#
_symmetry.space_group_name_H-M   'P 1'
#
loop_
_entity.id
_entity.type
_entity.pdbx_description
1 polymer ?
#
loop_
_entity_poly.entity_id
_entity_poly.type
_entity_poly.pdbx_seq_one_letter_code
_entity_poly.pdbx_strand_id
1 'polypeptide(L)'
;MNSTAHNRFIFLGFIAAGFTNIFGMLAASEFFTNSAFHELSPEVFSPFGTFMVMVWGLAYLSVAKQAHQLPAICFVFAFEKAIYVYTWVIWISSKSDMLPIIREETPLLALFYSGYGLIDLAYALFFAWVGIRALQK
;
A
#
# COMPACT_ATOMS: atom_id res chain seq x y z
N MET A 1 13.14 -22.38 -10.60
CA MET A 1 12.01 -21.77 -11.35
C MET A 1 12.55 -21.11 -12.60
N ASN A 2 11.92 -21.33 -13.76
CA ASN A 2 12.32 -20.72 -15.04
C ASN A 2 12.24 -19.18 -15.00
N SER A 3 13.18 -18.50 -15.64
CA SER A 3 13.31 -17.02 -15.68
C SER A 3 11.99 -16.31 -16.08
N THR A 4 11.23 -16.89 -17.00
CA THR A 4 9.91 -16.41 -17.44
C THR A 4 8.83 -16.47 -16.36
N ALA A 5 8.76 -17.55 -15.58
CA ALA A 5 7.78 -17.66 -14.49
C ALA A 5 8.09 -16.65 -13.36
N HIS A 6 9.38 -16.39 -13.12
CA HIS A 6 9.82 -15.42 -12.14
C HIS A 6 9.47 -13.98 -12.54
N ASN A 7 9.73 -13.61 -13.79
CA ASN A 7 9.36 -12.27 -14.30
C ASN A 7 7.85 -12.05 -14.30
N ARG A 8 7.05 -13.10 -14.55
CA ARG A 8 5.59 -13.04 -14.44
C ARG A 8 5.13 -12.81 -13.00
N PHE A 9 5.75 -13.45 -12.01
CA PHE A 9 5.44 -13.22 -10.60
C PHE A 9 5.72 -11.77 -10.18
N ILE A 10 6.90 -11.24 -10.54
CA ILE A 10 7.24 -9.83 -10.27
C ILE A 10 6.21 -8.90 -10.92
N PHE A 11 5.90 -9.11 -12.20
CA PHE A 11 4.89 -8.33 -12.90
C PHE A 11 3.54 -8.34 -12.18
N LEU A 12 3.01 -9.51 -11.83
CA LEU A 12 1.73 -9.64 -11.14
C LEU A 12 1.74 -9.00 -9.74
N GLY A 13 2.86 -9.08 -9.01
CA GLY A 13 3.00 -8.42 -7.71
C GLY A 13 2.91 -6.89 -7.81
N PHE A 14 3.55 -6.28 -8.82
CA PHE A 14 3.41 -4.84 -9.09
C PHE A 14 1.99 -4.46 -9.52
N ILE A 15 1.32 -5.29 -10.34
CA ILE A 15 -0.10 -5.09 -10.69
C ILE A 15 -0.99 -5.11 -9.44
N ALA A 16 -0.80 -6.12 -8.58
CA ALA A 16 -1.58 -6.25 -7.35
C ALA A 16 -1.34 -5.07 -6.39
N ALA A 17 -0.10 -4.62 -6.22
CA ALA A 17 0.23 -3.46 -5.40
C ALA A 17 -0.42 -2.18 -5.94
N GLY A 18 -0.33 -1.95 -7.25
CA GLY A 18 -0.92 -0.79 -7.90
C GLY A 18 -2.44 -0.73 -7.74
N PHE A 19 -3.11 -1.86 -7.98
CA PHE A 19 -4.56 -1.96 -7.80
C PHE A 19 -4.99 -1.89 -6.34
N THR A 20 -4.21 -2.41 -5.40
CA THR A 20 -4.53 -2.28 -3.97
C THR A 20 -4.47 -0.82 -3.53
N ASN A 21 -3.46 -0.04 -3.97
CA ASN A 21 -3.42 1.39 -3.71
C ASN A 21 -4.60 2.14 -4.33
N ILE A 22 -4.99 1.81 -5.56
CA ILE A 22 -6.07 2.55 -6.25
C ILE A 22 -7.44 2.15 -5.69
N PHE A 23 -7.79 0.87 -5.80
CA PHE A 23 -9.12 0.38 -5.44
C PHE A 23 -9.28 0.24 -3.93
N GLY A 24 -8.22 -0.04 -3.18
CA GLY A 24 -8.26 -0.05 -1.72
C GLY A 24 -8.59 1.33 -1.16
N MET A 25 -7.97 2.39 -1.68
CA MET A 25 -8.31 3.77 -1.27
C MET A 25 -9.73 4.15 -1.66
N LEU A 26 -10.17 3.83 -2.89
CA LEU A 26 -11.53 4.11 -3.33
C LEU A 26 -12.58 3.36 -2.50
N ALA A 27 -12.33 2.10 -2.17
CA ALA A 27 -13.24 1.32 -1.34
C ALA A 27 -13.28 1.84 0.10
N ALA A 28 -12.12 2.04 0.73
CA ALA A 28 -12.04 2.46 2.13
C ALA A 28 -12.54 3.89 2.38
N SER A 29 -12.40 4.78 1.41
CA SER A 29 -12.93 6.16 1.46
C SER A 29 -14.36 6.31 0.93
N GLU A 30 -14.97 5.21 0.45
CA GLU A 30 -16.25 5.24 -0.28
C GLU A 30 -16.25 6.29 -1.39
N PHE A 31 -15.24 6.23 -2.26
CA PHE A 31 -15.01 7.23 -3.32
C PHE A 31 -14.90 8.67 -2.77
N PHE A 32 -14.14 8.87 -1.69
CA PHE A 32 -13.92 10.15 -1.01
C PHE A 32 -15.17 10.75 -0.34
N THR A 33 -16.26 10.00 -0.20
CA THR A 33 -17.48 10.50 0.45
C THR A 33 -17.50 10.25 1.95
N ASN A 34 -16.71 9.30 2.45
CA ASN A 34 -16.61 9.00 3.87
C ASN A 34 -15.62 9.94 4.57
N SER A 35 -16.12 10.94 5.29
CA SER A 35 -15.27 11.91 6.00
C SER A 35 -14.48 11.27 7.15
N ALA A 36 -15.03 10.26 7.83
CA ALA A 36 -14.35 9.57 8.91
C ALA A 36 -13.04 8.90 8.46
N PHE A 37 -12.97 8.42 7.21
CA PHE A 37 -11.72 7.91 6.63
C PHE A 37 -10.58 8.94 6.69
N HIS A 38 -10.90 10.18 6.36
CA HIS A 38 -9.94 11.29 6.35
C HIS A 38 -9.65 11.84 7.75
N GLU A 39 -10.63 11.81 8.66
CA GLU A 39 -10.51 12.37 10.02
C GLU A 39 -9.74 11.47 10.99
N LEU A 40 -9.76 10.14 10.78
CA LEU A 40 -9.07 9.20 11.67
C LEU A 40 -7.54 9.30 11.59
N SER A 41 -6.99 9.66 10.43
CA SER A 41 -5.55 9.87 10.17
C SER A 41 -5.30 10.95 9.10
N PRO A 42 -5.63 12.23 9.39
CA PRO A 42 -5.54 13.31 8.40
C PRO A 42 -4.13 13.53 7.86
N GLU A 43 -3.10 13.20 8.64
CA GLU A 43 -1.69 13.30 8.26
C GLU A 43 -1.30 12.36 7.12
N VAL A 44 -1.97 11.21 6.98
CA VAL A 44 -1.71 10.22 5.93
C VAL A 44 -2.82 10.22 4.88
N PHE A 45 -4.06 10.19 5.35
CA PHE A 45 -5.25 9.97 4.54
C PHE A 45 -6.11 11.24 4.42
N SER A 46 -5.53 12.44 4.41
CA SER A 46 -6.25 13.61 3.86
C SER A 46 -6.73 13.34 2.42
N PRO A 47 -7.68 14.10 1.86
CA PRO A 47 -8.08 13.92 0.45
C PRO A 47 -6.88 13.97 -0.51
N PHE A 48 -5.94 14.88 -0.26
CA PHE A 48 -4.69 14.95 -1.02
C PHE A 48 -3.81 13.71 -0.80
N GLY A 49 -3.58 13.30 0.46
CA GLY A 49 -2.77 12.12 0.79
C GLY A 49 -3.33 10.83 0.18
N THR A 50 -4.65 10.65 0.26
CA THR A 50 -5.39 9.54 -0.35
C THR A 50 -5.20 9.51 -1.87
N PHE A 51 -5.31 10.66 -2.54
CA PHE A 51 -5.05 10.76 -3.97
C PHE A 51 -3.57 10.43 -4.29
N MET A 52 -2.63 10.87 -3.46
CA MET A 52 -1.22 10.55 -3.62
C MET A 52 -0.93 9.05 -3.46
N VAL A 53 -1.62 8.33 -2.56
CA VAL A 53 -1.54 6.86 -2.49
C VAL A 53 -1.93 6.22 -3.84
N MET A 54 -2.99 6.73 -4.47
CA MET A 54 -3.42 6.24 -5.79
C MET A 54 -2.38 6.56 -6.88
N VAL A 55 -1.75 7.74 -6.83
CA VAL A 55 -0.64 8.12 -7.74
C VAL A 55 0.55 7.19 -7.56
N TRP A 56 0.91 6.82 -6.32
CA TRP A 56 1.92 5.79 -6.08
C TRP A 56 1.52 4.43 -6.65
N GLY A 57 0.22 4.08 -6.60
CA GLY A 57 -0.30 2.91 -7.28
C GLY A 57 -0.04 2.94 -8.79
N LEU A 58 -0.29 4.09 -9.44
CA LEU A 58 0.05 4.29 -10.85
C LEU A 58 1.57 4.20 -11.11
N ALA A 59 2.40 4.71 -10.20
CA ALA A 59 3.84 4.60 -10.30
C ALA A 59 4.29 3.13 -10.30
N TYR A 60 3.74 2.28 -9.44
CA TYR A 60 4.04 0.84 -9.45
C TYR A 60 3.62 0.20 -10.79
N LEU A 61 2.42 0.50 -11.29
CA LEU A 61 1.92 -0.03 -12.56
C LEU A 61 2.81 0.38 -13.75
N SER A 62 3.30 1.62 -13.76
CA SER A 62 4.10 2.17 -14.85
C SER A 62 5.42 1.41 -15.07
N VAL A 63 6.00 0.85 -14.02
CA VAL A 63 7.27 0.11 -14.09
C VAL A 63 7.11 -1.40 -14.05
N ALA A 64 5.89 -1.93 -13.91
CA ALA A 64 5.63 -3.35 -13.63
C ALA A 64 6.34 -4.32 -14.60
N LYS A 65 6.43 -3.97 -15.90
CA LYS A 65 7.08 -4.82 -16.92
C LYS A 65 8.61 -4.88 -16.79
N GLN A 66 9.22 -3.84 -16.22
CA GLN A 66 10.67 -3.63 -16.20
C GLN A 66 11.25 -3.49 -14.79
N ALA A 67 10.43 -3.64 -13.74
CA ALA A 67 10.85 -3.51 -12.34
C ALA A 67 12.08 -4.37 -11.99
N HIS A 68 12.19 -5.55 -12.60
CA HIS A 68 13.31 -6.48 -12.42
C HIS A 68 14.67 -5.99 -12.99
N GLN A 69 14.70 -4.81 -13.60
CA GLN A 69 15.88 -4.12 -14.13
C GLN A 69 16.13 -2.77 -13.43
N LEU A 70 15.24 -2.36 -12.53
CA LEU A 70 15.23 -1.04 -11.90
C LEU A 70 15.33 -1.17 -10.38
N PRO A 71 16.51 -1.54 -9.83
CA PRO A 71 16.66 -1.78 -8.39
C PRO A 71 16.35 -0.53 -7.55
N ALA A 72 16.78 0.65 -8.02
CA ALA A 72 16.60 1.91 -7.29
C ALA A 72 15.12 2.23 -7.03
N ILE A 73 14.26 2.14 -8.06
CA ILE A 73 12.82 2.45 -7.89
C ILE A 73 12.13 1.42 -7.00
N CYS A 74 12.56 0.15 -7.03
CA CYS A 74 12.04 -0.87 -6.13
C CYS A 74 12.33 -0.53 -4.66
N PHE A 75 13.52 -0.03 -4.35
CA PHE A 75 13.83 0.42 -2.98
C PHE A 75 13.06 1.69 -2.58
N VAL A 76 12.82 2.62 -3.51
CA VAL A 76 11.95 3.78 -3.24
C VAL A 76 10.54 3.32 -2.86
N PHE A 77 9.96 2.36 -3.60
CA PHE A 77 8.65 1.82 -3.27
C PHE A 77 8.64 1.04 -1.96
N ALA A 78 9.71 0.28 -1.67
CA ALA A 78 9.84 -0.40 -0.39
C ALA A 78 9.87 0.57 0.78
N PHE A 79 10.60 1.67 0.64
CA PHE A 79 10.71 2.72 1.66
C PHE A 79 9.39 3.47 1.85
N GLU A 80 8.72 3.83 0.75
CA GLU A 80 7.38 4.43 0.81
C GLU A 80 6.40 3.53 1.57
N LYS A 81 6.34 2.23 1.24
CA LYS A 81 5.51 1.28 1.99
C LYS A 81 5.90 1.14 3.45
N ALA A 82 7.20 1.12 3.76
CA ALA A 82 7.66 1.10 5.15
C ALA A 82 7.21 2.33 5.97
N ILE A 83 7.07 3.50 5.33
CA ILE A 83 6.51 4.69 5.99
C ILE A 83 5.04 4.47 6.33
N TYR A 84 4.22 3.89 5.43
CA TYR A 84 2.82 3.56 5.75
C TYR A 84 2.69 2.51 6.86
N VAL A 85 3.58 1.53 6.90
CA VAL A 85 3.66 0.57 8.01
C VAL A 85 3.94 1.30 9.33
N TYR A 86 4.92 2.21 9.32
CA TYR A 86 5.29 2.98 10.50
C TYR A 86 4.13 3.84 11.01
N THR A 87 3.44 4.56 10.13
CA THR A 87 2.27 5.37 10.51
C THR A 87 1.13 4.51 11.01
N TRP A 88 0.90 3.33 10.41
CA TRP A 88 -0.07 2.36 10.90
C TRP A 88 0.26 1.83 12.29
N VAL A 89 1.53 1.50 12.55
CA VAL A 89 1.97 1.02 13.86
C VAL A 89 1.73 2.09 14.93
N ILE A 90 1.98 3.36 14.63
CA ILE A 90 1.64 4.47 15.53
C ILE A 90 0.13 4.54 15.75
N TRP A 91 -0.65 4.47 14.66
CA TRP A 91 -2.10 4.56 14.74
C TRP A 91 -2.69 3.42 15.58
N ILE A 92 -2.33 2.17 15.29
CA ILE A 92 -2.86 1.01 16.03
C ILE A 92 -2.41 1.04 17.49
N SER A 93 -1.20 1.51 17.79
CA SER A 93 -0.71 1.61 19.18
C SER A 93 -1.38 2.71 19.99
N SER A 94 -2.01 3.70 19.35
CA SER A 94 -2.60 4.87 20.00
C SER A 94 -4.12 4.95 19.92
N LYS A 95 -4.74 4.31 18.92
CA LYS A 95 -6.15 4.47 18.56
C LYS A 95 -6.88 3.15 18.34
N SER A 96 -6.27 1.98 18.59
CA SER A 96 -6.93 0.68 18.38
C SER A 96 -8.26 0.52 19.11
N ASP A 97 -8.42 1.16 20.26
CA ASP A 97 -9.64 1.11 21.07
C ASP A 97 -10.86 1.72 20.37
N MET A 98 -10.63 2.53 19.32
CA MET A 98 -11.70 3.08 18.47
C MET A 98 -12.23 2.06 17.45
N LEU A 99 -11.51 0.98 17.16
CA LEU A 99 -11.89 0.02 16.12
C LEU A 99 -13.27 -0.63 16.34
N PRO A 100 -13.67 -1.04 17.57
CA PRO A 100 -15.02 -1.55 17.81
C PRO A 100 -16.10 -0.52 17.48
N ILE A 101 -15.89 0.75 17.83
CA ILE A 101 -16.83 1.85 17.57
C ILE A 101 -16.94 2.11 16.07
N ILE A 102 -15.80 2.25 15.38
CA ILE A 102 -15.76 2.45 13.92
C ILE A 102 -16.41 1.25 13.21
N ARG A 103 -16.29 0.03 13.74
CA ARG A 103 -16.87 -1.16 13.14
C ARG A 103 -18.40 -1.17 13.18
N GLU A 104 -19.01 -0.57 14.19
CA GLU A 104 -20.47 -0.45 14.29
C GLU A 104 -21.02 0.50 13.21
N GLU A 105 -20.31 1.60 12.94
CA GLU A 105 -20.75 2.61 11.96
C GLU A 105 -20.30 2.27 10.53
N THR A 106 -19.05 1.83 10.35
CA THR A 106 -18.43 1.57 9.06
C THR A 106 -17.49 0.35 9.13
N PRO A 107 -18.01 -0.88 8.95
CA PRO A 107 -17.23 -2.10 9.03
C PRO A 107 -16.02 -2.17 8.08
N LEU A 108 -16.16 -1.62 6.86
CA LEU A 108 -15.09 -1.60 5.87
C LEU A 108 -13.93 -0.70 6.30
N LEU A 109 -14.25 0.44 6.92
CA LEU A 109 -13.26 1.38 7.44
C LEU A 109 -12.49 0.79 8.63
N ALA A 110 -13.20 0.11 9.54
CA ALA A 110 -12.57 -0.62 10.63
C ALA A 110 -11.65 -1.72 10.11
N LEU A 111 -12.09 -2.48 9.09
CA LEU A 111 -11.26 -3.50 8.44
C LEU A 111 -9.98 -2.87 7.84
N PHE A 112 -10.12 -1.76 7.12
CA PHE A 112 -9.00 -1.04 6.55
C PHE A 112 -8.00 -0.62 7.64
N TYR A 113 -8.43 0.13 8.65
CA TYR A 113 -7.57 0.61 9.74
C TYR A 113 -6.98 -0.51 10.60
N SER A 114 -7.65 -1.67 10.68
CA SER A 114 -7.11 -2.84 11.39
C SER A 114 -6.00 -3.57 10.64
N GLY A 115 -5.83 -3.36 9.32
CA GLY A 115 -5.04 -4.26 8.49
C GLY A 115 -4.20 -3.63 7.38
N TYR A 116 -4.37 -2.35 7.04
CA TYR A 116 -3.67 -1.77 5.89
C TYR A 116 -2.15 -1.85 6.04
N GLY A 117 -1.61 -1.64 7.25
CA GLY A 117 -0.16 -1.72 7.47
C GLY A 117 0.40 -3.13 7.32
N LEU A 118 -0.38 -4.20 7.53
CA LEU A 118 0.08 -5.56 7.23
C LEU A 118 0.23 -5.79 5.72
N ILE A 119 -0.70 -5.24 4.94
CA ILE A 119 -0.67 -5.27 3.48
C ILE A 119 0.53 -4.46 2.97
N ASP A 120 0.74 -3.26 3.52
CA ASP A 120 1.87 -2.41 3.15
C ASP A 120 3.21 -3.04 3.55
N LEU A 121 3.30 -3.75 4.67
CA LEU A 121 4.49 -4.50 5.05
C LEU A 121 4.80 -5.60 4.04
N ALA A 122 3.79 -6.35 3.60
CA ALA A 122 3.98 -7.38 2.58
C ALA A 122 4.50 -6.77 1.26
N TYR A 123 3.97 -5.61 0.84
CA TYR A 123 4.47 -4.91 -0.34
C TYR A 123 5.86 -4.32 -0.16
N ALA A 124 6.19 -3.78 1.01
CA ALA A 124 7.53 -3.28 1.32
C ALA A 124 8.58 -4.38 1.16
N LEU A 125 8.32 -5.55 1.76
CA LEU A 125 9.20 -6.71 1.67
C LEU A 125 9.30 -7.24 0.23
N PHE A 126 8.18 -7.28 -0.48
CA PHE A 126 8.14 -7.67 -1.88
C PHE A 126 9.02 -6.74 -2.75
N PHE A 127 8.84 -5.42 -2.63
CA PHE A 127 9.63 -4.46 -3.41
C PHE A 127 11.11 -4.49 -3.06
N ALA A 128 11.46 -4.60 -1.77
CA ALA A 128 12.84 -4.74 -1.33
C ALA A 128 13.49 -6.01 -1.91
N TRP A 129 12.77 -7.14 -1.89
CA TRP A 129 13.22 -8.38 -2.48
C TRP A 129 13.45 -8.26 -3.99
N VAL A 130 12.52 -7.63 -4.74
CA VAL A 130 12.71 -7.38 -6.18
C VAL A 130 13.94 -6.50 -6.43
N GLY A 131 14.15 -5.46 -5.62
CA GLY A 131 15.32 -4.58 -5.71
C GLY A 131 16.64 -5.34 -5.50
N ILE A 132 16.72 -6.16 -4.44
CA ILE A 132 17.90 -7.01 -4.17
C ILE A 132 18.17 -7.96 -5.35
N ARG A 133 17.11 -8.59 -5.88
CA ARG A 133 17.24 -9.50 -7.02
C ARG A 133 17.71 -8.81 -8.30
N ALA A 134 17.28 -7.56 -8.53
CA ALA A 134 17.69 -6.78 -9.69
C ALA A 134 19.18 -6.38 -9.62
N LEU A 135 19.77 -6.27 -8.42
CA LEU A 135 21.21 -6.04 -8.23
C LEU A 135 22.08 -7.28 -8.45
N GLN A 136 21.50 -8.49 -8.38
CA GLN A 136 22.21 -9.77 -8.50
C GLN A 136 22.27 -10.31 -9.94
N LYS A 137 21.75 -9.55 -10.91
CA LYS A 137 21.79 -9.87 -12.34
C LYS A 137 23.03 -9.27 -12.97
#